data_AF-A0A924TAX8-F1
#
_entry.id   AF-A0A924TAX8-F1
#
_cell.length_a   1.000
_cell.length_b   1.000
_cell.length_c   1.000
_cell.angle_alpha   90.00
_cell.angle_beta   90.00
_cell.angle_gamma   90.00
#
_symmetry.space_group_name_H-M   'P 1'
#
loop_
_entity.id
_entity.type
_entity.pdbx_description
1 polymer ?
#
loop_
_entity_poly.entity_id
_entity_poly.type
_entity_poly.pdbx_seq_one_letter_code
_entity_poly.pdbx_strand_id
1 'polypeptide(L)'
;MIKILLLSSDPITLALMRASSDAFGCTLDAFADATDLNRKLEKPTDDTAVLVVFDLATLAQAGIRLANACARVRRYFPAAKIGLIASATHHIDEPTKVWAELAGANVIVAQINPWRWAATGERLFAALFDDDEKAAAASRRVAPYLRAAAQTNTANVNARLVADAEADGVDLPALAFRMQRSGGADIVDRRYRLRIYPECFVASEGVTWIERALRVSREKAIAIGQALQAAGLIYHVAREQPFADQGLFFRVTQNPSSWSIERFYSLIRSDAGFAVADRSHLGTKYNKVFVGSEAVDWMQAQGYTLNQALSVGQRLIDLSIAHHVADEHPFKNEKLYYRFYRDE
;
A
#
# COMPACT_ATOMS: atom_id res chain seq x y z
N MET A 1 -31.62 -2.53 -7.19
CA MET A 1 -30.60 -1.45 -7.08
C MET A 1 -29.46 -1.98 -6.21
N ILE A 2 -28.21 -1.55 -6.37
CA ILE A 2 -27.09 -1.97 -5.51
C ILE A 2 -26.70 -0.79 -4.62
N LYS A 3 -26.49 -1.03 -3.32
CA LYS A 3 -26.00 -0.02 -2.38
C LYS A 3 -24.56 -0.31 -2.00
N ILE A 4 -23.71 0.72 -2.04
CA ILE A 4 -22.31 0.65 -1.61
C ILE A 4 -22.16 1.42 -0.30
N LEU A 5 -21.72 0.73 0.75
CA LEU A 5 -21.26 1.35 1.98
C LEU A 5 -19.76 1.57 1.86
N LEU A 6 -19.32 2.83 1.80
CA LEU A 6 -17.90 3.18 1.68
C LEU A 6 -17.41 3.86 2.96
N LEU A 7 -16.50 3.22 3.68
CA LEU A 7 -15.73 3.86 4.73
C LEU A 7 -14.44 4.42 4.13
N SER A 8 -14.35 5.74 3.99
CA SER A 8 -13.11 6.43 3.60
C SER A 8 -13.18 7.90 4.02
N SER A 9 -12.05 8.42 4.47
CA SER A 9 -11.82 9.84 4.72
C SER A 9 -11.06 10.55 3.59
N ASP A 10 -10.59 9.81 2.57
CA ASP A 10 -9.81 10.37 1.47
C ASP A 10 -10.70 11.11 0.46
N PRO A 11 -10.53 12.44 0.27
CA PRO A 11 -11.39 13.23 -0.60
C PRO A 11 -11.35 12.78 -2.07
N ILE A 12 -10.19 12.32 -2.55
CA ILE A 12 -10.02 11.87 -3.94
C ILE A 12 -10.82 10.58 -4.18
N THR A 13 -10.66 9.60 -3.29
CA THR A 13 -11.43 8.35 -3.29
C THR A 13 -12.92 8.64 -3.22
N LEU A 14 -13.37 9.49 -2.29
CA LEU A 14 -14.78 9.86 -2.17
C LEU A 14 -15.33 10.51 -3.45
N ALA A 15 -14.59 11.43 -4.05
CA ALA A 15 -15.00 12.13 -5.27
C ALA A 15 -15.11 11.16 -6.47
N LEU A 16 -14.10 10.31 -6.69
CA LEU A 16 -14.07 9.35 -7.78
C LEU A 16 -15.14 8.26 -7.61
N MET A 17 -15.33 7.74 -6.39
CA MET A 17 -16.35 6.74 -6.11
C MET A 17 -17.77 7.30 -6.28
N ARG A 18 -18.02 8.55 -5.87
CA ARG A 18 -19.31 9.25 -6.09
C ARG A 18 -19.58 9.50 -7.58
N ALA A 19 -18.60 10.01 -8.31
CA ALA A 19 -18.75 10.25 -9.75
C ALA A 19 -18.97 8.95 -10.53
N SER A 20 -18.51 7.83 -9.96
CA SER A 20 -18.66 6.50 -10.55
C SER A 20 -19.98 5.85 -10.22
N SER A 21 -20.53 6.01 -9.01
CA SER A 21 -21.66 5.20 -8.54
C SER A 21 -22.85 5.17 -9.50
N ASP A 22 -23.21 6.32 -10.06
CA ASP A 22 -24.33 6.42 -11.01
C ASP A 22 -24.06 5.64 -12.30
N ALA A 23 -22.83 5.72 -12.83
CA ALA A 23 -22.44 4.93 -13.99
C ALA A 23 -22.49 3.43 -13.69
N PHE A 24 -22.11 3.00 -12.48
CA PHE A 24 -22.19 1.60 -12.07
C PHE A 24 -23.60 1.15 -11.66
N GLY A 25 -24.61 2.03 -11.71
CA GLY A 25 -26.00 1.72 -11.37
C GLY A 25 -26.19 1.42 -9.88
N CYS A 26 -25.38 2.06 -9.04
CA CYS A 26 -25.40 1.89 -7.60
C CYS A 26 -25.60 3.21 -6.86
N THR A 27 -26.08 3.12 -5.62
CA THR A 27 -26.12 4.26 -4.70
C THR A 27 -24.94 4.17 -3.74
N LEU A 28 -24.27 5.29 -3.49
CA LEU A 28 -23.13 5.35 -2.58
C LEU A 28 -23.53 6.01 -1.26
N ASP A 29 -23.41 5.25 -0.17
CA ASP A 29 -23.55 5.72 1.21
C ASP A 29 -22.16 5.75 1.85
N ALA A 30 -21.44 6.84 1.60
CA ALA A 30 -20.09 7.05 2.14
C ALA A 30 -20.12 7.65 3.55
N PHE A 31 -19.16 7.26 4.38
CA PHE A 31 -18.96 7.79 5.73
C PHE A 31 -17.46 7.75 6.09
N ALA A 32 -17.02 8.68 6.93
CA ALA A 32 -15.61 8.82 7.30
C ALA A 32 -15.32 8.29 8.71
N ASP A 33 -16.30 8.29 9.60
CA ASP A 33 -16.15 7.79 10.97
C ASP A 33 -16.46 6.29 11.03
N ALA A 34 -15.46 5.46 11.32
CA ALA A 34 -15.68 4.02 11.36
C ALA A 34 -16.57 3.57 12.54
N THR A 35 -16.80 4.41 13.56
CA THR A 35 -17.73 4.11 14.65
C THR A 35 -19.18 4.04 14.15
N ASP A 36 -19.50 4.71 13.04
CA ASP A 36 -20.79 4.65 12.37
C ASP A 36 -21.06 3.30 11.69
N LEU A 37 -20.06 2.42 11.56
CA LEU A 37 -20.19 1.16 10.82
C LEU A 37 -21.39 0.33 11.27
N ASN A 38 -21.59 0.18 12.60
CA ASN A 38 -22.72 -0.61 13.12
C ASN A 38 -24.06 -0.02 12.68
N ARG A 39 -24.23 1.28 12.89
CA ARG A 39 -25.42 2.02 12.50
C ARG A 39 -25.69 1.95 10.99
N LYS A 40 -24.63 1.94 10.17
CA LYS A 40 -24.75 1.80 8.71
C LYS A 40 -25.17 0.40 8.28
N LEU A 41 -24.66 -0.65 8.95
CA LEU A 41 -24.99 -2.04 8.68
C LEU A 41 -26.41 -2.42 9.14
N GLU A 42 -26.90 -1.79 10.21
CA GLU A 42 -28.23 -2.06 10.78
C GLU A 42 -29.40 -1.42 10.00
N LYS A 43 -29.11 -0.53 9.05
CA LYS A 43 -30.16 0.10 8.25
C LYS A 43 -30.90 -0.95 7.41
N PRO A 44 -32.25 -0.94 7.41
CA PRO A 44 -33.04 -1.79 6.51
C PRO A 44 -32.60 -1.58 5.06
N THR A 45 -32.45 -2.66 4.31
CA THR A 45 -31.96 -2.62 2.93
C THR A 45 -33.02 -2.88 1.89
N ASP A 46 -34.30 -3.11 2.25
CA ASP A 46 -35.42 -3.34 1.33
C ASP A 46 -35.01 -4.24 0.12
N ASP A 47 -34.44 -5.41 0.40
CA ASP A 47 -33.92 -6.40 -0.58
C ASP A 47 -32.83 -5.88 -1.56
N THR A 48 -32.22 -4.73 -1.27
CA THR A 48 -31.11 -4.15 -2.04
C THR A 48 -29.83 -4.91 -1.75
N ALA A 49 -29.12 -5.34 -2.79
CA ALA A 49 -27.80 -5.94 -2.65
C ALA A 49 -26.81 -4.91 -2.07
N VAL A 50 -26.06 -5.32 -1.03
CA VAL A 50 -25.08 -4.46 -0.35
C VAL A 50 -23.67 -4.88 -0.72
N LEU A 51 -22.87 -3.90 -1.12
CA LEU A 51 -21.42 -4.00 -1.23
C LEU A 51 -20.80 -3.14 -0.12
N VAL A 52 -19.70 -3.57 0.45
CA VAL A 52 -18.98 -2.81 1.47
C VAL A 52 -17.55 -2.58 1.02
N VAL A 53 -17.10 -1.33 1.10
CA VAL A 53 -15.73 -0.94 0.75
C VAL A 53 -15.10 -0.27 1.96
N PHE A 54 -13.91 -0.75 2.34
CA PHE A 54 -13.13 -0.18 3.43
C PHE A 54 -11.82 0.40 2.93
N ASP A 55 -11.57 1.66 3.27
CA ASP A 55 -10.22 2.23 3.27
C ASP A 55 -9.46 1.73 4.50
N LEU A 56 -8.31 1.09 4.27
CA LEU A 56 -7.50 0.51 5.34
C LEU A 56 -7.02 1.59 6.32
N ALA A 57 -6.66 2.78 5.84
CA ALA A 57 -6.20 3.86 6.69
C ALA A 57 -7.31 4.33 7.64
N THR A 58 -8.53 4.50 7.12
CA THR A 58 -9.69 4.91 7.91
C THR A 58 -10.11 3.84 8.93
N LEU A 59 -10.07 2.55 8.56
CA LEU A 59 -10.32 1.46 9.52
C LEU A 59 -9.28 1.44 10.65
N ALA A 60 -8.01 1.59 10.28
CA ALA A 60 -6.89 1.53 11.19
C ALA A 60 -6.91 2.68 12.20
N GLN A 61 -7.16 3.91 11.74
CA GLN A 61 -7.31 5.09 12.62
C GLN A 61 -8.41 4.92 13.67
N ALA A 62 -9.42 4.09 13.41
CA ALA A 62 -10.47 3.77 14.36
C ALA A 62 -10.16 2.56 15.26
N GLY A 63 -8.96 1.97 15.17
CA GLY A 63 -8.56 0.78 15.92
C GLY A 63 -9.34 -0.49 15.52
N ILE A 64 -10.06 -0.48 14.39
CA ILE A 64 -10.89 -1.60 13.95
C ILE A 64 -10.04 -2.58 13.14
N ARG A 65 -9.95 -3.82 13.64
CA ARG A 65 -9.28 -4.89 12.89
C ARG A 65 -10.06 -5.25 11.63
N LEU A 66 -9.36 -5.38 10.51
CA LEU A 66 -9.93 -5.77 9.22
C LEU A 66 -10.79 -7.04 9.32
N ALA A 67 -10.25 -8.14 9.88
CA ALA A 67 -10.99 -9.39 10.03
C ALA A 67 -12.29 -9.23 10.86
N ASN A 68 -12.26 -8.38 11.89
CA ASN A 68 -13.45 -8.09 12.70
C ASN A 68 -14.47 -7.27 11.92
N ALA A 69 -14.03 -6.30 11.11
CA ALA A 69 -14.91 -5.53 10.24
C ALA A 69 -15.57 -6.43 9.18
N CYS A 70 -14.79 -7.29 8.52
CA CYS A 70 -15.30 -8.24 7.53
C CYS A 70 -16.29 -9.24 8.14
N ALA A 71 -15.95 -9.87 9.27
CA ALA A 71 -16.85 -10.77 9.98
C ALA A 71 -18.16 -10.07 10.39
N ARG A 72 -18.08 -8.80 10.81
CA ARG A 72 -19.25 -8.00 11.13
C ARG A 72 -20.13 -7.74 9.91
N VAL A 73 -19.55 -7.35 8.77
CA VAL A 73 -20.31 -7.21 7.52
C VAL A 73 -21.03 -8.50 7.18
N ARG A 74 -20.35 -9.65 7.23
CA ARG A 74 -20.93 -10.97 6.91
C ARG A 74 -22.06 -11.38 7.85
N ARG A 75 -22.04 -10.92 9.11
CA ARG A 75 -23.12 -11.17 10.07
C ARG A 75 -24.43 -10.50 9.66
N TYR A 76 -24.38 -9.28 9.15
CA TYR A 76 -25.57 -8.54 8.71
C TYR A 76 -25.93 -8.85 7.25
N PHE A 77 -24.93 -9.01 6.39
CA PHE A 77 -25.07 -9.27 4.96
C PHE A 77 -24.20 -10.47 4.55
N PRO A 78 -24.68 -11.72 4.72
CA PRO A 78 -23.88 -12.91 4.44
C PRO A 78 -23.29 -12.97 3.03
N ALA A 79 -24.04 -12.49 2.03
CA ALA A 79 -23.64 -12.47 0.62
C ALA A 79 -22.87 -11.20 0.18
N ALA A 80 -22.71 -10.19 1.04
CA ALA A 80 -22.12 -8.92 0.63
C ALA A 80 -20.66 -9.07 0.16
N LYS A 81 -20.32 -8.53 -0.99
CA LYS A 81 -18.91 -8.46 -1.42
C LYS A 81 -18.20 -7.33 -0.67
N ILE A 82 -16.95 -7.59 -0.28
CA ILE A 82 -16.13 -6.68 0.52
C ILE A 82 -14.89 -6.28 -0.27
N GLY A 83 -14.71 -5.00 -0.53
CA GLY A 83 -13.54 -4.45 -1.20
C GLY A 83 -12.67 -3.64 -0.26
N LEU A 84 -11.35 -3.65 -0.46
CA LEU A 84 -10.40 -2.89 0.33
C LEU A 84 -9.62 -1.91 -0.54
N ILE A 85 -9.34 -0.74 0.03
CA ILE A 85 -8.47 0.28 -0.56
C ILE A 85 -7.29 0.47 0.38
N ALA A 86 -6.08 0.14 -0.06
CA ALA A 86 -4.86 0.49 0.64
C ALA A 86 -4.39 1.87 0.16
N SER A 87 -4.96 2.91 0.74
CA SER A 87 -4.80 4.31 0.32
C SER A 87 -3.39 4.87 0.47
N ALA A 88 -2.53 4.23 1.28
CA ALA A 88 -1.14 4.63 1.53
C ALA A 88 -0.12 4.02 0.56
N THR A 89 -0.54 3.18 -0.40
CA THR A 89 0.38 2.54 -1.36
C THR A 89 -0.14 2.60 -2.80
N HIS A 90 0.77 2.53 -3.77
CA HIS A 90 0.46 2.43 -5.19
C HIS A 90 0.57 1.00 -5.73
N HIS A 91 1.06 0.04 -4.93
CA HIS A 91 1.24 -1.35 -5.35
C HIS A 91 0.69 -2.33 -4.30
N ILE A 92 -0.01 -3.35 -4.78
CA ILE A 92 -0.49 -4.48 -3.99
C ILE A 92 0.19 -5.74 -4.51
N ASP A 93 0.96 -6.38 -3.64
CA ASP A 93 1.64 -7.63 -3.95
C ASP A 93 0.83 -8.86 -3.50
N GLU A 94 1.28 -10.04 -3.89
CA GLU A 94 0.54 -11.28 -3.68
C GLU A 94 0.31 -11.62 -2.19
N PRO A 95 1.32 -11.55 -1.30
CA PRO A 95 1.10 -11.73 0.15
C PRO A 95 0.03 -10.80 0.73
N THR A 96 -0.08 -9.56 0.23
CA THR A 96 -1.10 -8.61 0.66
C THR A 96 -2.50 -9.04 0.22
N LYS A 97 -2.65 -9.57 -1.00
CA LYS A 97 -3.95 -10.12 -1.47
C LYS A 97 -4.39 -11.31 -0.62
N VAL A 98 -3.48 -12.26 -0.38
CA VAL A 98 -3.76 -13.43 0.46
C VAL A 98 -4.17 -13.00 1.87
N TRP A 99 -3.49 -12.02 2.46
CA TRP A 99 -3.88 -11.47 3.76
C TRP A 99 -5.29 -10.86 3.77
N ALA A 100 -5.64 -10.08 2.74
CA ALA A 100 -6.98 -9.50 2.60
C ALA A 100 -8.06 -10.58 2.46
N GLU A 101 -7.79 -11.62 1.66
CA GLU A 101 -8.69 -12.76 1.46
C GLU A 101 -8.91 -13.55 2.75
N LEU A 102 -7.84 -13.85 3.48
CA LEU A 102 -7.91 -14.52 4.79
C LEU A 102 -8.71 -13.70 5.82
N ALA A 103 -8.63 -12.37 5.74
CA ALA A 103 -9.45 -11.48 6.56
C ALA A 103 -10.93 -11.44 6.14
N GLY A 104 -11.29 -12.01 4.99
CA GLY A 104 -12.67 -12.12 4.47
C GLY A 104 -13.05 -11.09 3.40
N ALA A 105 -12.07 -10.36 2.83
CA ALA A 105 -12.31 -9.49 1.70
C ALA A 105 -12.31 -10.25 0.36
N ASN A 106 -13.00 -9.69 -0.63
CA ASN A 106 -13.08 -10.23 -2.00
C ASN A 106 -12.03 -9.61 -2.93
N VAL A 107 -11.60 -8.38 -2.65
CA VAL A 107 -10.61 -7.68 -3.45
C VAL A 107 -9.90 -6.64 -2.60
N ILE A 108 -8.63 -6.42 -2.89
CA ILE A 108 -7.85 -5.29 -2.40
C ILE A 108 -7.21 -4.57 -3.59
N VAL A 109 -7.29 -3.25 -3.59
CA VAL A 109 -6.64 -2.38 -4.58
C VAL A 109 -5.76 -1.36 -3.87
N ALA A 110 -4.76 -0.86 -4.61
CA ALA A 110 -3.95 0.27 -4.19
C ALA A 110 -4.78 1.56 -4.12
N GLN A 111 -4.16 2.67 -3.73
CA GLN A 111 -4.79 3.98 -3.68
C GLN A 111 -5.58 4.32 -4.95
N ILE A 112 -6.88 4.59 -4.79
CA ILE A 112 -7.74 5.04 -5.90
C ILE A 112 -7.30 6.43 -6.34
N ASN A 113 -7.01 6.58 -7.62
CA ASN A 113 -6.59 7.83 -8.22
C ASN A 113 -6.98 7.86 -9.71
N PRO A 114 -7.06 9.05 -10.34
CA PRO A 114 -7.59 9.15 -11.70
C PRO A 114 -6.63 8.58 -12.77
N TRP A 115 -5.31 8.63 -12.59
CA TRP A 115 -4.36 8.12 -13.59
C TRP A 115 -4.31 6.60 -13.64
N ARG A 116 -4.52 5.92 -12.50
CA ARG A 116 -4.49 4.46 -12.38
C ARG A 116 -5.88 3.86 -12.18
N TRP A 117 -6.92 4.52 -12.69
CA TRP A 117 -8.31 4.09 -12.47
C TRP A 117 -8.55 2.64 -12.89
N ALA A 118 -8.04 2.23 -14.06
CA ALA A 118 -8.18 0.85 -14.55
C ALA A 118 -7.58 -0.18 -13.58
N ALA A 119 -6.39 0.12 -13.04
CA ALA A 119 -5.69 -0.77 -12.09
C ALA A 119 -6.26 -0.72 -10.66
N THR A 120 -7.13 0.26 -10.35
CA THR A 120 -7.65 0.51 -8.99
C THR A 120 -9.18 0.51 -8.97
N GLY A 121 -9.83 1.65 -9.20
CA GLY A 121 -11.29 1.78 -9.12
C GLY A 121 -12.05 0.81 -10.01
N GLU A 122 -11.67 0.65 -11.28
CA GLU A 122 -12.31 -0.31 -12.18
C GLU A 122 -12.15 -1.75 -11.69
N ARG A 123 -10.93 -2.14 -11.31
CA ARG A 123 -10.64 -3.46 -10.74
C ARG A 123 -11.43 -3.73 -9.46
N LEU A 124 -11.58 -2.73 -8.60
CA LEU A 124 -12.40 -2.81 -7.38
C LEU A 124 -13.85 -3.12 -7.75
N PHE A 125 -14.45 -2.35 -8.65
CA PHE A 125 -15.84 -2.56 -9.05
C PHE A 125 -16.04 -3.88 -9.79
N ALA A 126 -15.14 -4.26 -10.69
CA ALA A 126 -15.19 -5.51 -11.42
C ALA A 126 -15.29 -6.71 -10.47
N ALA A 127 -14.44 -6.75 -9.44
CA ALA A 127 -14.46 -7.82 -8.43
C ALA A 127 -15.65 -7.74 -7.46
N LEU A 128 -16.20 -6.54 -7.20
CA LEU A 128 -17.40 -6.40 -6.37
C LEU A 128 -18.68 -6.81 -7.10
N PHE A 129 -18.72 -6.66 -8.43
CA PHE A 129 -19.87 -7.04 -9.25
C PHE A 129 -19.75 -8.44 -9.86
N ASP A 130 -18.57 -9.07 -9.79
CA ASP A 130 -18.21 -10.26 -10.57
C ASP A 130 -18.48 -10.04 -12.09
N ASP A 131 -18.17 -8.84 -12.60
CA ASP A 131 -18.51 -8.43 -13.97
C ASP A 131 -17.50 -7.39 -14.52
N ASP A 132 -16.47 -7.89 -15.20
CA ASP A 132 -15.39 -7.08 -15.80
C ASP A 132 -15.92 -6.18 -16.93
N GLU A 133 -16.82 -6.69 -17.77
CA GLU A 133 -17.33 -5.94 -18.92
C GLU A 133 -18.20 -4.76 -18.50
N LYS A 134 -19.08 -4.97 -17.53
CA LYS A 134 -19.88 -3.90 -16.92
C LYS A 134 -18.99 -2.86 -16.28
N ALA A 135 -17.93 -3.28 -15.60
CA ALA A 135 -17.02 -2.35 -14.96
C ALA A 135 -16.27 -1.49 -15.99
N ALA A 136 -15.71 -2.10 -17.03
CA ALA A 136 -15.06 -1.38 -18.13
C ALA A 136 -16.05 -0.45 -18.86
N ALA A 137 -17.30 -0.87 -19.06
CA ALA A 137 -18.34 -0.04 -19.67
C ALA A 137 -18.74 1.18 -18.80
N ALA A 138 -18.78 1.02 -17.48
CA ALA A 138 -18.98 2.14 -16.56
C ALA A 138 -17.77 3.08 -16.54
N SER A 139 -16.55 2.55 -16.51
CA SER A 139 -15.31 3.33 -16.62
C SER A 139 -15.26 4.21 -17.87
N ARG A 140 -15.69 3.69 -19.03
CA ARG A 140 -15.78 4.50 -20.27
C ARG A 140 -16.72 5.70 -20.14
N ARG A 141 -17.82 5.57 -19.39
CA ARG A 141 -18.79 6.66 -19.17
C ARG A 141 -18.24 7.74 -18.24
N VAL A 142 -17.42 7.37 -17.26
CA VAL A 142 -16.79 8.33 -16.33
C VAL A 142 -15.44 8.89 -16.82
N ALA A 143 -14.93 8.42 -17.96
CA ALA A 143 -13.66 8.88 -18.52
C ALA A 143 -13.50 10.41 -18.63
N PRO A 144 -14.53 11.21 -19.01
CA PRO A 144 -14.41 12.67 -18.99
C PRO A 144 -14.13 13.24 -17.59
N TYR A 145 -14.77 12.68 -16.56
CA TYR A 145 -14.55 13.07 -15.18
C TYR A 145 -13.15 12.67 -14.69
N LEU A 146 -12.70 11.45 -15.01
CA LEU A 146 -11.36 10.99 -14.67
C LEU A 146 -10.27 11.90 -15.26
N ARG A 147 -10.43 12.33 -16.52
CA ARG A 147 -9.51 13.28 -17.15
C ARG A 147 -9.51 14.64 -16.45
N ALA A 148 -10.67 15.16 -16.09
CA ALA A 148 -10.77 16.42 -15.35
C ALA A 148 -10.13 16.32 -13.97
N ALA A 149 -10.37 15.22 -13.24
CA ALA A 149 -9.76 14.95 -11.94
C ALA A 149 -8.23 14.81 -12.04
N ALA A 150 -7.72 14.18 -13.10
CA ALA A 150 -6.27 14.07 -13.35
C ALA A 150 -5.61 15.43 -13.59
N GLN A 151 -6.32 16.39 -14.17
CA GLN A 151 -5.80 17.75 -14.43
C GLN A 151 -5.71 18.59 -13.16
N THR A 152 -6.64 18.40 -12.21
CA THR A 152 -6.70 19.18 -10.97
C THR A 152 -5.92 18.56 -9.81
N ASN A 153 -5.67 17.25 -9.87
CA ASN A 153 -4.90 16.53 -8.86
C ASN A 153 -3.39 16.63 -9.12
N THR A 154 -2.78 17.80 -9.03
CA THR A 154 -1.33 17.92 -9.33
C THR A 154 -0.42 17.43 -8.19
N ALA A 155 -0.96 17.21 -7.00
CA ALA A 155 -0.19 16.88 -5.80
C ALA A 155 0.26 15.41 -5.74
N ASN A 156 -0.45 14.48 -6.40
CA ASN A 156 -0.12 13.05 -6.33
C ASN A 156 0.85 12.63 -7.45
N VAL A 157 2.07 13.17 -7.39
CA VAL A 157 3.14 12.92 -8.37
C VAL A 157 3.47 11.42 -8.48
N ASN A 158 3.46 10.70 -7.36
CA ASN A 158 3.78 9.28 -7.32
C ASN A 158 2.78 8.43 -8.13
N ALA A 159 1.47 8.66 -7.97
CA ALA A 159 0.47 7.94 -8.75
C ALA A 159 0.65 8.16 -10.26
N ARG A 160 0.98 9.39 -10.66
CA ARG A 160 1.24 9.73 -12.06
C ARG A 160 2.48 9.04 -12.60
N LEU A 161 3.61 9.04 -11.87
CA LEU A 161 4.83 8.36 -12.28
C LEU A 161 4.59 6.87 -12.56
N VAL A 162 3.85 6.20 -11.67
CA VAL A 162 3.47 4.79 -11.85
C VAL A 162 2.57 4.62 -13.07
N ALA A 163 1.55 5.46 -13.24
CA ALA A 163 0.64 5.39 -14.37
C ALA A 163 1.34 5.60 -15.72
N ASP A 164 2.26 6.57 -15.79
CA ASP A 164 2.99 6.89 -17.02
C ASP A 164 3.85 5.68 -17.44
N ALA A 165 4.56 5.04 -16.51
CA ALA A 165 5.33 3.83 -16.80
C ALA A 165 4.45 2.63 -17.23
N GLU A 166 3.30 2.44 -16.57
CA GLU A 166 2.33 1.39 -16.95
C GLU A 166 1.77 1.64 -18.36
N ALA A 167 1.48 2.90 -18.71
CA ALA A 167 1.01 3.28 -20.04
C ALA A 167 2.05 3.04 -21.13
N ASP A 168 3.34 3.07 -20.79
CA ASP A 168 4.44 2.65 -21.68
C ASP A 168 4.60 1.13 -21.79
N GLY A 169 3.74 0.35 -21.13
CA GLY A 169 3.79 -1.11 -21.12
C GLY A 169 4.85 -1.69 -20.17
N VAL A 170 5.32 -0.92 -19.19
CA VAL A 170 6.31 -1.39 -18.22
C VAL A 170 5.62 -2.09 -17.05
N ASP A 171 5.85 -3.40 -16.92
CA ASP A 171 5.52 -4.16 -15.71
C ASP A 171 6.58 -3.87 -14.62
N LEU A 172 6.27 -2.89 -13.76
CA LEU A 172 7.17 -2.44 -12.69
C LEU A 172 7.53 -3.57 -11.69
N PRO A 173 6.57 -4.37 -11.17
CA PRO A 173 6.91 -5.54 -10.35
C PRO A 173 7.83 -6.55 -11.03
N ALA A 174 7.56 -6.90 -12.30
CA ALA A 174 8.42 -7.83 -13.04
C ALA A 174 9.81 -7.24 -13.30
N LEU A 175 9.92 -5.94 -13.54
CA LEU A 175 11.19 -5.24 -13.69
C LEU A 175 11.99 -5.27 -12.39
N ALA A 176 11.37 -4.94 -11.25
CA ALA A 176 12.01 -5.01 -9.93
C ALA A 176 12.46 -6.44 -9.58
N PHE A 177 11.67 -7.44 -9.97
CA PHE A 177 12.06 -8.84 -9.83
C PHE A 177 13.30 -9.17 -10.69
N ARG A 178 13.34 -8.72 -11.95
CA ARG A 178 14.49 -8.89 -12.85
C ARG A 178 15.75 -8.17 -12.37
N MET A 179 15.63 -7.02 -11.71
CA MET A 179 16.77 -6.31 -11.11
C MET A 179 17.55 -7.19 -10.13
N GLN A 180 16.90 -8.17 -9.51
CA GLN A 180 17.48 -9.03 -8.47
C GLN A 180 18.03 -10.36 -9.03
N ARG A 181 17.97 -10.57 -10.36
CA ARG A 181 18.38 -11.83 -11.00
C ARG A 181 19.79 -11.69 -11.59
N SER A 182 20.33 -12.81 -12.06
CA SER A 182 21.59 -12.79 -12.82
C SER A 182 21.46 -11.89 -14.04
N GLY A 183 22.46 -11.02 -14.27
CA GLY A 183 22.39 -9.97 -15.29
C GLY A 183 21.46 -8.79 -14.92
N GLY A 184 20.99 -8.74 -13.67
CA GLY A 184 20.21 -7.66 -13.06
C GLY A 184 21.06 -6.44 -12.69
N ALA A 185 20.54 -5.63 -11.79
CA ALA A 185 21.29 -4.54 -11.18
C ALA A 185 22.43 -5.11 -10.32
N ASP A 186 23.54 -4.38 -10.22
CA ASP A 186 24.68 -4.79 -9.40
C ASP A 186 24.39 -4.59 -7.90
N ILE A 187 23.67 -5.53 -7.30
CA ILE A 187 23.24 -5.49 -5.91
C ILE A 187 24.29 -6.17 -5.04
N VAL A 188 25.07 -5.36 -4.31
CA VAL A 188 26.13 -5.82 -3.41
C VAL A 188 26.24 -4.90 -2.19
N ASP A 189 26.98 -5.33 -1.18
CA ASP A 189 27.30 -4.51 -0.03
C ASP A 189 28.31 -3.42 -0.42
N ARG A 190 27.98 -2.15 -0.16
CA ARG A 190 28.83 -1.00 -0.50
C ARG A 190 29.23 -0.22 0.74
N ARG A 191 30.45 0.32 0.76
CA ARG A 191 30.96 1.16 1.85
C ARG A 191 30.97 2.63 1.46
N TYR A 192 30.43 3.50 2.32
CA TYR A 192 30.50 4.95 2.17
C TYR A 192 30.66 5.62 3.54
N ARG A 193 31.63 6.55 3.67
CA ARG A 193 31.96 7.26 4.92
C ARG A 193 31.98 6.34 6.15
N LEU A 194 32.80 5.28 6.09
CA LEU A 194 32.97 4.27 7.14
C LEU A 194 31.73 3.41 7.46
N ARG A 195 30.57 3.65 6.84
CA ARG A 195 29.36 2.85 6.98
C ARG A 195 29.23 1.84 5.85
N ILE A 196 28.77 0.63 6.17
CA ILE A 196 28.39 -0.40 5.20
C ILE A 196 26.90 -0.29 4.94
N TYR A 197 26.53 -0.31 3.66
CA TYR A 197 25.18 -0.34 3.15
C TYR A 197 24.99 -1.69 2.46
N PRO A 198 24.36 -2.66 3.13
CA PRO A 198 24.18 -3.98 2.54
C PRO A 198 23.10 -3.96 1.47
N GLU A 199 23.20 -4.92 0.54
CA GLU A 199 22.19 -5.26 -0.47
C GLU A 199 21.68 -4.04 -1.25
N CYS A 200 22.60 -3.18 -1.70
CA CYS A 200 22.25 -1.96 -2.43
C CYS A 200 22.85 -1.94 -3.84
N PHE A 201 22.36 -1.05 -4.69
CA PHE A 201 22.90 -0.75 -6.02
C PHE A 201 23.06 0.77 -6.18
N VAL A 202 23.93 1.22 -7.09
CA VAL A 202 24.09 2.65 -7.40
C VAL A 202 23.02 3.08 -8.39
N ALA A 203 22.37 4.21 -8.16
CA ALA A 203 21.26 4.67 -8.99
C ALA A 203 21.67 4.87 -10.46
N SER A 204 22.83 5.46 -10.74
CA SER A 204 23.35 5.64 -12.12
C SER A 204 23.64 4.31 -12.84
N GLU A 205 24.08 3.29 -12.12
CA GLU A 205 24.25 1.93 -12.64
C GLU A 205 22.88 1.28 -12.90
N GLY A 206 21.91 1.50 -12.00
CA GLY A 206 20.52 1.11 -12.18
C GLY A 206 19.88 1.73 -13.42
N VAL A 207 20.08 3.03 -13.66
CA VAL A 207 19.62 3.71 -14.89
C VAL A 207 20.22 3.03 -16.12
N THR A 208 21.54 2.81 -16.12
CA THR A 208 22.23 2.13 -17.23
C THR A 208 21.68 0.72 -17.47
N TRP A 209 21.32 0.02 -16.40
CA TRP A 209 20.69 -1.30 -16.50
C TRP A 209 19.28 -1.21 -17.10
N ILE A 210 18.43 -0.28 -16.63
CA ILE A 210 17.06 -0.08 -17.15
C ILE A 210 17.10 0.26 -18.64
N GLU A 211 18.00 1.16 -19.08
CA GLU A 211 18.19 1.50 -20.51
C GLU A 211 18.43 0.26 -21.36
N ARG A 212 19.33 -0.62 -20.92
CA ARG A 212 19.67 -1.85 -21.65
C ARG A 212 18.54 -2.87 -21.59
N ALA A 213 17.92 -3.03 -20.42
CA ALA A 213 16.89 -4.02 -20.16
C ALA A 213 15.59 -3.75 -20.93
N LEU A 214 15.27 -2.47 -21.19
CA LEU A 214 14.05 -2.04 -21.87
C LEU A 214 14.29 -1.37 -23.23
N ARG A 215 15.56 -1.10 -23.60
CA ARG A 215 15.95 -0.38 -24.83
C ARG A 215 15.32 1.01 -24.94
N VAL A 216 15.40 1.76 -23.84
CA VAL A 216 14.84 3.12 -23.72
C VAL A 216 15.95 4.16 -23.55
N SER A 217 15.62 5.44 -23.74
CA SER A 217 16.56 6.55 -23.48
C SER A 217 16.89 6.68 -21.99
N ARG A 218 18.02 7.33 -21.67
CA ARG A 218 18.44 7.64 -20.31
C ARG A 218 17.36 8.35 -19.51
N GLU A 219 16.75 9.38 -20.10
CA GLU A 219 15.65 10.14 -19.49
C GLU A 219 14.47 9.25 -19.14
N LYS A 220 14.08 8.35 -20.06
CA LYS A 220 12.99 7.40 -19.83
C LYS A 220 13.35 6.37 -18.76
N ALA A 221 14.60 5.90 -18.72
CA ALA A 221 15.08 5.00 -17.68
C ALA A 221 15.07 5.64 -16.27
N ILE A 222 15.40 6.93 -16.17
CA ILE A 222 15.26 7.70 -14.92
C ILE A 222 13.78 7.75 -14.51
N ALA A 223 12.88 8.10 -15.42
CA ALA A 223 11.44 8.17 -15.15
C ALA A 223 10.87 6.81 -14.70
N ILE A 224 11.29 5.70 -15.33
CA ILE A 224 10.89 4.34 -14.92
C ILE A 224 11.46 3.99 -13.54
N GLY A 225 12.69 4.38 -13.23
CA GLY A 225 13.27 4.21 -11.90
C GLY A 225 12.52 5.02 -10.82
N GLN A 226 12.07 6.23 -11.16
CA GLN A 226 11.20 7.03 -10.29
C GLN A 226 9.83 6.37 -10.09
N ALA A 227 9.27 5.75 -11.14
CA ALA A 227 8.04 4.96 -11.04
C ALA A 227 8.22 3.71 -10.16
N LEU A 228 9.34 3.00 -10.27
CA LEU A 228 9.70 1.90 -9.36
C LEU A 228 9.76 2.38 -7.89
N GLN A 229 10.33 3.57 -7.66
CA GLN A 229 10.40 4.15 -6.31
C GLN A 229 9.02 4.56 -5.80
N ALA A 230 8.22 5.22 -6.64
CA ALA A 230 6.85 5.64 -6.33
C ALA A 230 5.95 4.43 -6.01
N ALA A 231 6.15 3.30 -6.68
CA ALA A 231 5.47 2.04 -6.38
C ALA A 231 6.00 1.33 -5.12
N GLY A 232 7.03 1.84 -4.46
CA GLY A 232 7.66 1.22 -3.29
C GLY A 232 8.48 -0.04 -3.62
N LEU A 233 8.82 -0.26 -4.90
CA LEU A 233 9.57 -1.44 -5.36
C LEU A 233 11.08 -1.25 -5.25
N ILE A 234 11.54 0.00 -5.25
CA ILE A 234 12.90 0.38 -4.86
C ILE A 234 12.84 1.56 -3.89
N TYR A 235 13.90 1.77 -3.11
CA TYR A 235 13.97 2.91 -2.21
C TYR A 235 15.42 3.35 -1.94
N HIS A 236 15.62 4.65 -1.74
CA HIS A 236 16.91 5.18 -1.33
C HIS A 236 17.30 4.60 0.04
N VAL A 237 18.57 4.27 0.26
CA VAL A 237 19.03 3.61 1.50
C VAL A 237 18.70 4.38 2.79
N ALA A 238 18.49 5.71 2.70
CA ALA A 238 18.04 6.57 3.80
C ALA A 238 16.58 7.06 3.67
N ARG A 239 15.86 6.67 2.61
CA ARG A 239 14.48 7.10 2.28
C ARG A 239 14.26 8.61 2.08
N GLU A 240 15.33 9.33 1.72
CA GLU A 240 15.32 10.79 1.60
C GLU A 240 15.48 11.34 0.17
N GLN A 241 15.98 10.53 -0.77
CA GLN A 241 16.36 11.01 -2.10
C GLN A 241 15.48 10.38 -3.19
N PRO A 242 15.06 11.16 -4.21
CA PRO A 242 14.41 10.62 -5.38
C PRO A 242 15.41 9.83 -6.24
N PHE A 243 14.91 8.86 -7.00
CA PHE A 243 15.71 8.12 -7.96
C PHE A 243 16.16 9.06 -9.07
N ALA A 244 17.47 9.12 -9.26
CA ALA A 244 18.11 9.99 -10.22
C ALA A 244 19.40 9.33 -10.70
N ASP A 245 19.89 9.76 -11.86
CA ASP A 245 21.16 9.29 -12.41
C ASP A 245 22.35 9.88 -11.65
N GLN A 246 22.59 9.35 -10.44
CA GLN A 246 23.57 9.84 -9.49
C GLN A 246 24.23 8.68 -8.74
N GLY A 247 25.35 8.96 -8.07
CA GLY A 247 26.06 8.01 -7.20
C GLY A 247 25.36 7.67 -5.89
N LEU A 248 24.02 7.70 -5.85
CA LEU A 248 23.21 7.42 -4.66
C LEU A 248 22.92 5.92 -4.54
N PHE A 249 22.83 5.41 -3.32
CA PHE A 249 22.54 4.00 -3.09
C PHE A 249 21.04 3.75 -2.92
N PHE A 250 20.54 2.75 -3.63
CA PHE A 250 19.16 2.29 -3.56
C PHE A 250 19.11 0.80 -3.24
N ARG A 251 17.98 0.36 -2.70
CA ARG A 251 17.66 -1.05 -2.51
C ARG A 251 16.43 -1.42 -3.32
N VAL A 252 16.38 -2.67 -3.76
CA VAL A 252 15.15 -3.26 -4.27
C VAL A 252 14.40 -3.86 -3.10
N THR A 253 13.12 -3.55 -2.95
CA THR A 253 12.27 -4.05 -1.87
C THR A 253 12.20 -5.58 -1.93
N GLN A 254 12.39 -6.22 -0.78
CA GLN A 254 12.48 -7.67 -0.67
C GLN A 254 11.62 -8.19 0.48
N ASN A 255 10.89 -9.27 0.21
CA ASN A 255 10.17 -9.99 1.24
C ASN A 255 10.83 -11.35 1.48
N PRO A 256 10.88 -11.82 2.73
CA PRO A 256 11.26 -13.19 3.02
C PRO A 256 10.27 -14.17 2.36
N SER A 257 10.77 -15.29 1.86
CA SER A 257 9.97 -16.29 1.13
C SER A 257 8.79 -16.86 1.94
N SER A 258 8.92 -16.91 3.26
CA SER A 258 7.90 -17.45 4.18
C SER A 258 7.11 -16.35 4.92
N TRP A 259 7.17 -15.11 4.44
CA TRP A 259 6.53 -13.98 5.11
C TRP A 259 5.01 -13.96 4.86
N SER A 260 4.25 -13.86 5.94
CA SER A 260 2.84 -13.51 5.92
C SER A 260 2.54 -12.55 7.06
N ILE A 261 1.61 -11.62 6.82
CA ILE A 261 1.20 -10.62 7.81
C ILE A 261 0.69 -11.30 9.09
N GLU A 262 -0.11 -12.35 8.95
CA GLU A 262 -0.67 -13.09 10.09
C GLU A 262 0.41 -13.77 10.95
N ARG A 263 1.34 -14.49 10.31
CA ARG A 263 2.44 -15.15 11.02
C ARG A 263 3.32 -14.12 11.72
N PHE A 264 3.64 -13.03 11.04
CA PHE A 264 4.44 -11.94 11.59
C PHE A 264 3.76 -11.32 12.82
N TYR A 265 2.47 -11.02 12.74
CA TYR A 265 1.70 -10.52 13.88
C TYR A 265 1.63 -11.53 15.04
N SER A 266 1.42 -12.81 14.75
CA SER A 266 1.37 -13.86 15.77
C SER A 266 2.69 -13.96 16.54
N LEU A 267 3.82 -13.87 15.85
CA LEU A 267 5.15 -13.91 16.48
C LEU A 267 5.40 -12.69 17.35
N ILE A 268 5.09 -11.49 16.86
CA ILE A 268 5.30 -10.24 17.61
C ILE A 268 4.47 -10.19 18.89
N ARG A 269 3.27 -10.79 18.88
CA ARG A 269 2.37 -10.81 20.04
C ARG A 269 2.64 -11.95 21.02
N SER A 270 3.60 -12.82 20.72
CA SER A 270 4.08 -13.85 21.64
C SER A 270 5.24 -13.32 22.47
N ASP A 271 5.65 -14.08 23.48
CA ASP A 271 6.85 -13.78 24.29
C ASP A 271 8.15 -13.80 23.45
N ALA A 272 8.09 -14.35 22.23
CA ALA A 272 9.20 -14.36 21.29
C ALA A 272 9.28 -13.08 20.43
N GLY A 273 8.35 -12.13 20.56
CA GLY A 273 8.32 -10.87 19.82
C GLY A 273 9.27 -9.79 20.37
N PHE A 274 9.42 -8.68 19.64
CA PHE A 274 10.11 -7.50 20.16
C PHE A 274 9.25 -6.73 21.17
N ALA A 275 9.89 -5.90 22.00
CA ALA A 275 9.23 -5.19 23.10
C ALA A 275 8.26 -4.11 22.61
N VAL A 276 6.98 -4.30 22.92
CA VAL A 276 5.94 -3.26 22.85
C VAL A 276 5.65 -2.75 24.25
N ALA A 277 5.95 -1.48 24.53
CA ALA A 277 5.89 -0.92 25.88
C ALA A 277 5.67 0.59 25.87
N ASP A 278 5.20 1.13 26.99
CA ASP A 278 5.16 2.56 27.25
C ASP A 278 6.59 3.10 27.33
N ARG A 279 6.89 4.14 26.57
CA ARG A 279 8.20 4.82 26.56
C ARG A 279 7.99 6.32 26.68
N SER A 280 9.02 7.05 27.09
CA SER A 280 9.01 8.52 27.15
C SER A 280 10.16 9.10 26.35
N HIS A 281 9.94 10.23 25.70
CA HIS A 281 10.98 10.99 25.00
C HIS A 281 10.70 12.48 25.14
N LEU A 282 11.72 13.24 25.58
CA LEU A 282 11.62 14.70 25.82
C LEU A 282 10.40 15.12 26.65
N GLY A 283 10.05 14.35 27.67
CA GLY A 283 8.91 14.62 28.56
C GLY A 283 7.55 14.16 28.03
N THR A 284 7.44 13.78 26.76
CA THR A 284 6.21 13.19 26.19
C THR A 284 6.18 11.69 26.42
N LYS A 285 5.06 11.18 26.95
CA LYS A 285 4.82 9.74 27.12
C LYS A 285 4.15 9.16 25.87
N TYR A 286 4.70 8.08 25.35
CA TYR A 286 4.17 7.31 24.22
C TYR A 286 3.80 5.92 24.69
N ASN A 287 2.50 5.62 24.72
CA ASN A 287 2.00 4.33 25.20
C ASN A 287 2.14 3.25 24.13
N LYS A 288 2.42 2.00 24.56
CA LYS A 288 2.45 0.78 23.73
C LYS A 288 3.17 0.94 22.38
N VAL A 289 4.35 1.56 22.40
CA VAL A 289 5.16 1.73 21.19
C VAL A 289 6.14 0.58 21.02
N PHE A 290 6.73 0.45 19.83
CA PHE A 290 7.94 -0.31 19.58
C PHE A 290 8.98 0.58 18.90
N VAL A 291 10.25 0.21 19.02
CA VAL A 291 11.36 0.97 18.42
C VAL A 291 11.75 0.35 17.08
N GLY A 292 11.91 1.18 16.05
CA GLY A 292 12.25 0.70 14.71
C GLY A 292 13.51 -0.17 14.67
N SER A 293 14.59 0.27 15.34
CA SER A 293 15.83 -0.51 15.42
C SER A 293 15.69 -1.82 16.17
N GLU A 294 14.92 -1.85 17.28
CA GLU A 294 14.68 -3.09 18.04
C GLU A 294 13.88 -4.11 17.21
N ALA A 295 12.91 -3.64 16.42
CA ALA A 295 12.16 -4.51 15.52
C ALA A 295 13.05 -5.08 14.39
N VAL A 296 14.02 -4.29 13.89
CA VAL A 296 14.98 -4.76 12.90
C VAL A 296 15.94 -5.79 13.50
N ASP A 297 16.53 -5.50 14.65
CA ASP A 297 17.43 -6.44 15.36
C ASP A 297 16.72 -7.77 15.62
N TRP A 298 15.45 -7.71 16.06
CA TRP A 298 14.61 -8.89 16.24
C TRP A 298 14.39 -9.67 14.94
N MET A 299 14.01 -9.00 13.84
CA MET A 299 13.84 -9.66 12.54
C MET A 299 15.13 -10.32 12.05
N GLN A 300 16.28 -9.67 12.25
CA GLN A 300 17.59 -10.23 11.89
C GLN A 300 17.92 -11.48 12.71
N ALA A 301 17.55 -11.51 14.00
CA ALA A 301 17.65 -12.72 14.82
C ALA A 301 16.77 -13.88 14.32
N GLN A 302 15.70 -13.58 13.57
CA GLN A 302 14.86 -14.58 12.88
C GLN A 302 15.41 -14.96 11.48
N GLY A 303 16.59 -14.49 11.11
CA GLY A 303 17.25 -14.81 9.83
C GLY A 303 16.90 -13.87 8.67
N TYR A 304 16.28 -12.72 8.94
CA TYR A 304 15.98 -11.73 7.91
C TYR A 304 17.25 -10.94 7.56
N THR A 305 17.41 -10.58 6.29
CA THR A 305 18.42 -9.58 5.93
C THR A 305 17.97 -8.18 6.37
N LEU A 306 18.90 -7.22 6.42
CA LEU A 306 18.54 -5.83 6.76
C LEU A 306 17.52 -5.27 5.76
N ASN A 307 17.69 -5.56 4.47
CA ASN A 307 16.76 -5.12 3.44
C ASN A 307 15.36 -5.72 3.64
N GLN A 308 15.28 -7.02 3.94
CA GLN A 308 14.01 -7.69 4.24
C GLN A 308 13.31 -7.08 5.47
N ALA A 309 14.06 -6.85 6.56
CA ALA A 309 13.49 -6.26 7.78
C ALA A 309 12.93 -4.84 7.53
N LEU A 310 13.67 -4.01 6.77
CA LEU A 310 13.22 -2.67 6.40
C LEU A 310 12.01 -2.70 5.45
N SER A 311 11.98 -3.64 4.51
CA SER A 311 10.88 -3.82 3.56
C SER A 311 9.60 -4.28 4.26
N VAL A 312 9.70 -5.24 5.17
CA VAL A 312 8.59 -5.72 5.99
C VAL A 312 8.06 -4.61 6.88
N GLY A 313 8.93 -3.90 7.60
CA GLY A 313 8.50 -2.79 8.46
C GLY A 313 7.83 -1.65 7.66
N GLN A 314 8.32 -1.33 6.47
CA GLN A 314 7.66 -0.33 5.61
C GLN A 314 6.27 -0.80 5.17
N ARG A 315 6.14 -2.09 4.84
CA ARG A 315 4.85 -2.65 4.45
C ARG A 315 3.78 -2.58 5.53
N LEU A 316 4.18 -2.69 6.80
CA LEU A 316 3.27 -2.48 7.93
C LEU A 316 2.68 -1.06 7.91
N ILE A 317 3.46 -0.07 7.47
CA ILE A 317 3.01 1.32 7.34
C ILE A 317 2.13 1.47 6.10
N ASP A 318 2.58 0.95 4.95
CA ASP A 318 1.88 1.04 3.67
C ASP A 318 0.48 0.40 3.70
N LEU A 319 0.27 -0.60 4.56
CA LEU A 319 -1.01 -1.29 4.77
C LEU A 319 -1.80 -0.78 5.98
N SER A 320 -1.37 0.32 6.61
CA SER A 320 -2.00 0.91 7.79
C SER A 320 -2.17 -0.09 8.94
N ILE A 321 -1.18 -0.96 9.11
CA ILE A 321 -1.08 -1.95 10.19
C ILE A 321 -0.36 -1.35 11.40
N ALA A 322 0.67 -0.55 11.13
CA ALA A 322 1.43 0.22 12.09
C ALA A 322 1.71 1.61 11.51
N HIS A 323 2.14 2.55 12.35
CA HIS A 323 2.51 3.88 11.92
C HIS A 323 3.59 4.45 12.84
N HIS A 324 4.29 5.47 12.36
CA HIS A 324 5.15 6.29 13.23
C HIS A 324 4.26 7.12 14.14
N VAL A 325 4.60 7.27 15.42
CA VAL A 325 3.72 7.94 16.39
C VAL A 325 3.40 9.40 16.08
N ALA A 326 4.15 10.05 15.20
CA ALA A 326 3.87 11.39 14.68
C ALA A 326 3.47 11.40 13.20
N ASP A 327 3.35 10.24 12.55
CA ASP A 327 3.03 10.08 11.11
C ASP A 327 4.00 10.79 10.14
N GLU A 328 5.17 11.22 10.63
CA GLU A 328 6.18 11.95 9.85
C GLU A 328 7.24 11.08 9.17
N HIS A 329 7.31 9.80 9.50
CA HIS A 329 8.44 8.96 9.08
C HIS A 329 8.01 7.64 8.45
N PRO A 330 8.68 7.22 7.36
CA PRO A 330 8.63 5.84 6.91
C PRO A 330 9.29 4.93 7.95
N PHE A 331 9.28 3.61 7.70
CA PHE A 331 9.95 2.67 8.58
C PHE A 331 11.48 2.82 8.44
N LYS A 332 12.15 3.05 9.56
CA LYS A 332 13.61 3.21 9.64
C LYS A 332 14.20 2.32 10.73
N ASN A 333 15.40 1.80 10.46
CA ASN A 333 16.25 1.16 11.47
C ASN A 333 16.91 2.24 12.35
N GLU A 334 16.09 2.94 13.13
CA GLU A 334 16.49 4.06 13.98
C GLU A 334 15.70 4.00 15.30
N LYS A 335 16.10 4.83 16.27
CA LYS A 335 15.42 4.94 17.58
C LYS A 335 14.14 5.79 17.49
N LEU A 336 13.32 5.51 16.47
CA LEU A 336 12.00 6.11 16.27
C LEU A 336 10.93 5.22 16.86
N TYR A 337 9.85 5.83 17.35
CA TYR A 337 8.73 5.13 17.95
C TYR A 337 7.63 4.88 16.92
N TYR A 338 7.21 3.63 16.85
CA TYR A 338 6.09 3.19 16.03
C TYR A 338 5.03 2.55 16.92
N ARG A 339 3.79 2.56 16.46
CA ARG A 339 2.67 1.93 17.15
C ARG A 339 1.83 1.12 16.16
N PHE A 340 1.31 -0.01 16.63
CA PHE A 340 0.27 -0.72 15.89
C PHE A 340 -1.07 -0.02 16.12
N TYR A 341 -1.86 0.19 15.08
CA TYR A 341 -3.20 0.77 15.23
C TYR A 341 -4.12 -0.01 16.17
N ARG A 342 -3.86 -1.31 16.36
CA ARG A 342 -4.55 -2.15 17.34
C ARG A 342 -4.32 -1.72 18.80
N ASP A 343 -3.24 -0.99 19.06
CA ASP A 343 -2.81 -0.57 20.40
C ASP A 343 -3.15 0.90 20.71
N GLU A 344 -3.72 1.63 19.75
CA GLU A 344 -4.28 2.98 19.93
C GLU A 344 -5.41 3.03 20.98
#